data_AF-A0A022Y1T4-F1
#
_entry.id   AF-A0A022Y1T4-F1
#
_cell.length_a   1.000
_cell.length_b   1.000
_cell.length_c   1.000
_cell.angle_alpha   90.00
_cell.angle_beta   90.00
_cell.angle_gamma   90.00
#
_symmetry.space_group_name_H-M   'P 1'
#
loop_
_entity.id
_entity.type
_entity.pdbx_description
1 polymer ?
#
loop_
_entity_poly.entity_id
_entity_poly.type
_entity_poly.pdbx_seq_one_letter_code
_entity_poly.pdbx_strand_id
1 'polypeptide(L)'
;MTNRARSRIKQHSSSEYQYKATIVSPTQISAEKMPRPAGKAPRSVLKALSLPLDGAGTSFTPLHGGSGFAQTAHLKASISSTGKDENKSNQEKDFFVKISSSTSSSSLPEEGAMFRGEYTSLNAISGAVPDMCPRAIAWGEVKDDDDDKNGGAIPKASSSWFLVTEFLQLGGTLGRRPASDPASLAARLGKLHSIPAPAPPSSEEVRQAATTNLKLNGAEGDDGNVEDARVPQFGFPVPTFCGDVRQPNQFRRSWADFYANQRLRTVLEESERRNGKDKRLRDLVERTAQEVVPRILGDDHLGFDKAGNGKPVTPVIVHGDLWSGNTDVGKIRRASAGQASEEAVVGDVVYDPSSCYAHSEFELGIMKMFGGFGSQFFKEYHRIVPKTEPVEEYEDRIDLYEL
;
A
#
# COMPACT_ATOMS: atom_id res chain seq x y z
N MET A 1 -25.73 -10.64 -46.08
CA MET A 1 -26.31 -9.55 -45.24
C MET A 1 -26.21 -10.00 -43.79
N THR A 2 -25.13 -9.58 -43.14
CA THR A 2 -24.70 -9.98 -41.80
C THR A 2 -25.12 -8.92 -40.79
N ASN A 3 -25.96 -9.30 -39.82
CA ASN A 3 -26.21 -8.52 -38.62
C ASN A 3 -25.92 -9.40 -37.41
N ARG A 4 -24.75 -9.20 -36.78
CA ARG A 4 -24.49 -9.71 -35.43
C ARG A 4 -23.90 -8.56 -34.62
N ALA A 5 -24.68 -8.14 -33.64
CA ALA A 5 -24.40 -7.05 -32.72
C ALA A 5 -23.05 -7.24 -32.02
N ARG A 6 -22.15 -6.27 -32.19
CA ARG A 6 -21.05 -6.02 -31.26
C ARG A 6 -21.58 -5.08 -30.18
N SER A 7 -21.92 -5.62 -29.01
CA SER A 7 -22.09 -4.78 -27.82
C SER A 7 -20.71 -4.24 -27.41
N ARG A 8 -20.48 -2.95 -27.67
CA ARG A 8 -19.38 -2.20 -27.06
C ARG A 8 -19.66 -2.09 -25.56
N ILE A 9 -19.14 -3.04 -24.78
CA ILE A 9 -18.85 -2.77 -23.37
C ILE A 9 -17.71 -1.76 -23.40
N LYS A 10 -18.00 -0.50 -23.09
CA LYS A 10 -16.97 0.49 -22.78
C LYS A 10 -16.27 -0.01 -21.52
N GLN A 11 -15.08 -0.59 -21.65
CA GLN A 11 -14.09 -0.57 -20.59
C GLN A 11 -13.79 0.91 -20.31
N HIS A 12 -14.48 1.53 -19.35
CA HIS A 12 -13.91 2.68 -18.66
C HIS A 12 -12.65 2.16 -17.98
N SER A 13 -11.49 2.72 -18.33
CA SER A 13 -10.21 2.07 -18.04
C SER A 13 -9.98 2.03 -16.53
N SER A 14 -9.74 0.84 -16.01
CA SER A 14 -9.29 0.60 -14.64
C SER A 14 -8.01 1.39 -14.30
N SER A 15 -7.23 1.78 -15.33
CA SER A 15 -6.02 2.60 -15.19
C SER A 15 -6.31 4.03 -14.74
N GLU A 16 -7.43 4.63 -15.16
CA GLU A 16 -7.75 6.03 -14.82
C GLU A 16 -8.17 6.16 -13.34
N TYR A 17 -8.62 5.07 -12.72
CA TYR A 17 -8.98 5.02 -11.30
C TYR A 17 -7.78 4.71 -10.39
N GLN A 18 -6.81 3.91 -10.84
CA GLN A 18 -5.66 3.53 -10.03
C GLN A 18 -4.76 4.73 -9.66
N TYR A 19 -4.59 5.69 -10.58
CA TYR A 19 -3.78 6.89 -10.33
C TYR A 19 -4.54 8.07 -9.74
N LYS A 20 -5.88 8.10 -9.83
CA LYS A 20 -6.69 9.09 -9.12
C LYS A 20 -6.45 9.05 -7.61
N ALA A 21 -6.19 7.86 -7.04
CA ALA A 21 -5.77 7.72 -5.65
C ALA A 21 -4.36 8.30 -5.39
N THR A 22 -3.43 8.18 -6.34
CA THR A 22 -2.04 8.66 -6.20
C THR A 22 -1.91 10.19 -6.28
N ILE A 23 -2.85 10.84 -6.96
CA ILE A 23 -2.91 12.30 -7.18
C ILE A 23 -3.70 13.01 -6.05
N VAL A 24 -4.25 12.28 -5.08
CA VAL A 24 -4.88 12.90 -3.91
C VAL A 24 -3.82 13.64 -3.10
N SER A 25 -3.80 14.97 -3.24
CA SER A 25 -2.95 15.86 -2.45
C SER A 25 -3.27 15.69 -0.97
N PRO A 26 -2.29 15.84 -0.06
CA PRO A 26 -2.60 15.91 1.37
C PRO A 26 -3.65 17.00 1.57
N THR A 27 -4.65 16.69 2.41
CA THR A 27 -5.77 17.60 2.62
C THR A 27 -5.20 18.95 3.08
N GLN A 28 -5.30 20.00 2.24
CA GLN A 28 -4.83 21.34 2.61
C GLN A 28 -5.87 21.96 3.54
N ILE A 29 -5.48 22.17 4.80
CA ILE A 29 -6.40 22.60 5.85
C ILE A 29 -5.91 23.93 6.43
N SER A 30 -6.70 25.00 6.22
CA SER A 30 -6.79 26.10 7.18
C SER A 30 -7.90 25.74 8.19
N ALA A 31 -7.61 25.84 9.48
CA ALA A 31 -8.60 25.69 10.55
C ALA A 31 -8.84 27.06 11.21
N GLU A 32 -10.03 27.25 11.77
CA GLU A 32 -10.31 28.35 12.69
C GLU A 32 -9.78 27.99 14.10
N LYS A 33 -9.20 28.98 14.78
CA LYS A 33 -8.49 28.83 16.06
C LYS A 33 -9.46 28.50 17.20
N MET A 34 -9.40 27.29 17.75
CA MET A 34 -10.08 26.91 19.00
C MET A 34 -9.42 25.67 19.65
N PRO A 35 -9.44 25.50 20.98
CA PRO A 35 -8.82 24.35 21.64
C PRO A 35 -9.46 23.00 21.32
N ARG A 36 -8.65 21.92 21.33
CA ARG A 36 -9.09 20.53 21.12
C ARG A 36 -9.79 20.00 22.39
N PRO A 37 -11.05 19.53 22.33
CA PRO A 37 -11.67 18.86 23.47
C PRO A 37 -11.02 17.49 23.72
N ALA A 38 -10.81 17.13 24.99
CA ALA A 38 -10.27 15.81 25.36
C ALA A 38 -11.17 14.67 24.83
N GLY A 39 -10.56 13.60 24.30
CA GLY A 39 -11.29 12.44 23.74
C GLY A 39 -11.91 12.67 22.35
N LYS A 40 -11.52 13.73 21.64
CA LYS A 40 -11.93 14.01 20.26
C LYS A 40 -10.78 13.81 19.28
N ALA A 41 -11.12 13.39 18.05
CA ALA A 41 -10.16 13.28 16.96
C ALA A 41 -9.62 14.67 16.55
N PRO A 42 -8.41 14.75 15.98
CA PRO A 42 -7.88 16.00 15.42
C PRO A 42 -8.84 16.65 14.42
N ARG A 43 -8.89 17.98 14.36
CA ARG A 43 -9.79 18.69 13.43
C ARG A 43 -9.45 18.40 11.97
N SER A 44 -8.17 18.23 11.69
CA SER A 44 -7.65 17.84 10.38
C SER A 44 -8.25 16.51 9.90
N VAL A 45 -8.34 15.52 10.80
CA VAL A 45 -8.98 14.22 10.55
C VAL A 45 -10.49 14.37 10.34
N LEU A 46 -11.18 15.10 11.23
CA LEU A 46 -12.63 15.33 11.11
C LEU A 46 -12.99 16.04 9.80
N LYS A 47 -12.23 17.07 9.43
CA LYS A 47 -12.40 17.81 8.18
C LYS A 47 -12.19 16.92 6.95
N ALA A 48 -11.14 16.08 6.96
CA ALA A 48 -10.87 15.15 5.88
C ALA A 48 -12.00 14.13 5.67
N LEU A 49 -12.73 13.78 6.74
CA LEU A 49 -13.90 12.91 6.70
C LEU A 49 -15.23 13.65 6.48
N SER A 50 -15.20 14.99 6.32
CA SER A 50 -16.42 15.83 6.27
C SER A 50 -17.33 15.65 7.49
N LEU A 51 -16.74 15.46 8.68
CA LEU A 51 -17.43 15.36 9.97
C LEU A 51 -17.46 16.71 10.70
N PRO A 52 -18.40 16.91 11.65
CA PRO A 52 -18.44 18.13 12.48
C PRO A 52 -17.10 18.40 13.18
N LEU A 53 -16.57 19.62 13.03
CA LEU A 53 -15.24 19.99 13.54
C LEU A 53 -15.16 20.15 15.07
N ASP A 54 -16.31 20.23 15.73
CA ASP A 54 -16.46 20.14 17.19
C ASP A 54 -16.48 18.68 17.69
N GLY A 55 -16.46 17.71 16.77
CA GLY A 55 -16.54 16.29 17.06
C GLY A 55 -17.92 15.84 17.55
N ALA A 56 -18.97 16.63 17.32
CA ALA A 56 -20.35 16.23 17.64
C ALA A 56 -20.71 14.91 16.92
N GLY A 57 -21.31 13.97 17.66
CA GLY A 57 -21.66 12.64 17.13
C GLY A 57 -20.47 11.70 16.88
N THR A 58 -19.27 12.05 17.36
CA THR A 58 -18.06 11.20 17.23
C THR A 58 -17.50 10.72 18.56
N SER A 59 -16.89 9.53 18.54
CA SER A 59 -16.07 8.95 19.61
C SER A 59 -14.68 8.60 19.05
N PHE A 60 -13.61 8.98 19.75
CA PHE A 60 -12.23 8.72 19.36
C PHE A 60 -11.51 7.96 20.47
N THR A 61 -11.22 6.68 20.24
CA THR A 61 -10.69 5.77 21.26
C THR A 61 -9.31 5.26 20.85
N PRO A 62 -8.24 5.56 21.60
CA PRO A 62 -6.92 5.00 21.33
C PRO A 62 -6.95 3.47 21.34
N LEU A 63 -6.24 2.86 20.39
CA LEU A 63 -6.06 1.42 20.31
C LEU A 63 -4.68 1.06 20.85
N HIS A 64 -4.62 0.03 21.71
CA HIS A 64 -3.37 -0.46 22.27
C HIS A 64 -2.81 -1.52 21.30
N GLY A 65 -1.62 -1.29 20.74
CA GLY A 65 -0.97 -2.22 19.79
C GLY A 65 -0.62 -1.63 18.40
N GLY A 66 -0.38 -0.32 18.27
CA GLY A 66 0.06 0.28 17.01
C GLY A 66 1.49 -0.08 16.60
N SER A 67 1.83 0.14 15.32
CA SER A 67 3.22 0.06 14.85
C SER A 67 4.09 1.04 15.65
N GLY A 68 5.37 0.71 15.87
CA GLY A 68 6.27 1.47 16.76
C GLY A 68 6.48 2.95 16.42
N PHE A 69 5.91 3.43 15.31
CA PHE A 69 6.05 4.78 14.75
C PHE A 69 4.74 5.58 14.71
N ALA A 70 3.60 5.00 15.11
CA ALA A 70 2.30 5.68 15.07
C ALA A 70 1.39 5.32 16.26
N GLN A 71 0.69 6.33 16.75
CA GLN A 71 -0.47 6.15 17.63
C GLN A 71 -1.68 5.77 16.78
N THR A 72 -2.44 4.76 17.22
CA THR A 72 -3.60 4.26 16.50
C THR A 72 -4.88 4.50 17.29
N ALA A 73 -5.99 4.71 16.60
CA ALA A 73 -7.27 4.98 17.22
C ALA A 73 -8.46 4.52 16.37
N HIS A 74 -9.55 4.16 17.05
CA HIS A 74 -10.86 3.92 16.46
C HIS A 74 -11.69 5.20 16.53
N LEU A 75 -12.07 5.73 15.38
CA LEU A 75 -13.01 6.83 15.26
C LEU A 75 -14.38 6.29 14.85
N LYS A 76 -15.39 6.47 15.70
CA LYS A 76 -16.79 6.19 15.39
C LYS A 76 -17.52 7.49 15.12
N ALA A 77 -18.35 7.53 14.08
CA ALA A 77 -19.16 8.70 13.74
C ALA A 77 -20.61 8.29 13.46
N SER A 78 -21.57 8.99 14.09
CA SER A 78 -22.99 8.89 13.79
C SER A 78 -23.39 9.98 12.80
N ILE A 79 -23.74 9.58 11.57
CA ILE A 79 -24.14 10.53 10.53
C ILE A 79 -25.67 10.47 10.39
N SER A 80 -26.31 11.62 10.61
CA SER A 80 -27.73 11.81 10.30
C SER A 80 -27.89 12.26 8.85
N SER A 81 -28.69 11.55 8.06
CA SER A 81 -28.99 11.95 6.69
C SER A 81 -29.94 13.15 6.70
N THR A 82 -29.51 14.28 6.14
CA THR A 82 -30.38 15.45 5.87
C THR A 82 -31.02 15.32 4.49
N GLY A 83 -31.71 14.21 4.23
CA GLY A 83 -32.56 14.04 3.04
C GLY A 83 -34.00 14.39 3.35
N LYS A 84 -34.74 14.94 2.39
CA LYS A 84 -36.19 15.27 2.49
C LYS A 84 -37.11 14.05 2.61
N ASP A 85 -36.56 12.84 2.66
CA ASP A 85 -37.31 11.61 2.82
C ASP A 85 -37.40 11.24 4.30
N GLU A 86 -38.62 11.00 4.79
CA GLU A 86 -38.97 10.79 6.20
C GLU A 86 -38.35 9.54 6.87
N ASN A 87 -37.37 8.90 6.24
CA ASN A 87 -36.63 7.77 6.81
C ASN A 87 -35.23 8.22 7.28
N LYS A 88 -35.17 8.83 8.47
CA LYS A 88 -33.92 9.11 9.17
C LYS A 88 -33.28 7.81 9.65
N SER A 89 -32.48 7.15 8.80
CA SER A 89 -31.55 6.12 9.29
C SER A 89 -30.29 6.79 9.81
N ASN A 90 -30.04 6.73 11.12
CA ASN A 90 -28.71 7.05 11.66
C ASN A 90 -27.74 5.98 11.15
N GLN A 91 -26.76 6.37 10.35
CA GLN A 91 -25.71 5.45 9.91
C GLN A 91 -24.48 5.64 10.80
N GLU A 92 -24.10 4.58 11.52
CA GLU A 92 -22.80 4.53 12.22
C GLU A 92 -21.71 4.19 11.21
N LYS A 93 -20.60 4.94 11.26
CA LYS A 93 -19.40 4.68 10.48
C LYS A 93 -18.21 4.52 11.42
N ASP A 94 -17.40 3.50 11.12
CA ASP A 94 -16.18 3.17 11.85
C ASP A 94 -14.97 3.47 10.96
N PHE A 95 -13.99 4.15 11.53
CA PHE A 95 -12.71 4.46 10.89
C PHE A 95 -11.55 4.05 11.77
N PHE A 96 -10.47 3.61 11.14
CA PHE A 96 -9.18 3.45 11.80
C PHE A 96 -8.29 4.65 11.46
N VAL A 97 -7.63 5.20 12.48
CA VAL A 97 -6.80 6.40 12.34
C VAL A 97 -5.41 6.10 12.86
N LYS A 98 -4.39 6.37 12.05
CA LYS A 98 -2.98 6.42 12.46
C LYS A 98 -2.53 7.87 12.54
N ILE A 99 -1.77 8.22 13.57
CA ILE A 99 -1.12 9.53 13.74
C ILE A 99 0.34 9.29 14.05
N SER A 100 1.28 9.97 13.38
CA SER A 100 2.71 9.78 13.67
C SER A 100 3.02 10.11 15.12
N SER A 101 3.78 9.23 15.78
CA SER A 101 4.37 9.55 17.08
C SER A 101 5.56 10.46 16.86
N SER A 102 5.59 11.64 17.50
CA SER A 102 6.75 12.52 17.48
C SER A 102 7.92 11.90 18.25
N THR A 103 8.58 10.90 17.68
CA THR A 103 9.80 10.30 18.19
C THR A 103 10.96 10.81 17.35
N SER A 104 11.73 11.70 17.97
CA SER A 104 12.92 12.37 17.46
C SER A 104 13.96 11.43 16.85
N SER A 105 13.95 11.24 15.53
CA SER A 105 15.18 10.97 14.72
C SER A 105 14.94 10.94 13.20
N SER A 106 13.70 10.78 12.71
CA SER A 106 13.39 10.86 11.28
C SER A 106 13.15 12.31 10.84
N SER A 107 13.58 12.64 9.63
CA SER A 107 13.31 13.96 9.09
C SER A 107 11.82 14.08 8.75
N LEU A 108 11.17 15.17 9.17
CA LEU A 108 9.72 15.46 8.95
C LEU A 108 9.18 15.18 7.52
N PRO A 109 9.96 15.31 6.42
CA PRO A 109 9.48 14.95 5.08
C PRO A 109 9.20 13.45 4.87
N GLU A 110 9.79 12.57 5.68
CA GLU A 110 9.67 11.11 5.52
C GLU A 110 8.36 10.56 6.10
N GLU A 111 7.83 11.15 7.17
CA GLU A 111 6.57 10.72 7.79
C GLU A 111 5.35 10.95 6.88
N GLY A 112 5.29 12.11 6.22
CA GLY A 112 4.24 12.38 5.23
C GLY A 112 4.35 11.45 4.02
N ALA A 113 5.57 11.11 3.61
CA ALA A 113 5.81 10.13 2.55
C ALA A 113 5.39 8.71 2.98
N MET A 114 5.57 8.35 4.25
CA MET A 114 5.16 7.05 4.80
C MET A 114 3.66 6.86 4.74
N PHE A 115 2.86 7.80 5.27
CA PHE A 115 1.40 7.69 5.20
C PHE A 115 0.87 7.77 3.76
N ARG A 116 1.52 8.54 2.89
CA ARG A 116 1.19 8.55 1.46
C ARG A 116 1.47 7.22 0.78
N GLY A 117 2.61 6.59 1.10
CA GLY A 117 2.98 5.27 0.64
C GLY A 117 1.92 4.26 1.03
N GLU A 118 1.61 4.17 2.33
CA GLU A 118 0.57 3.26 2.86
C GLU A 118 -0.82 3.54 2.24
N TYR A 119 -1.22 4.81 2.13
CA TYR A 119 -2.46 5.22 1.47
C TYR A 119 -2.54 4.68 0.04
N THR A 120 -1.46 4.84 -0.72
CA THR A 120 -1.39 4.42 -2.12
C THR A 120 -1.39 2.90 -2.23
N SER A 121 -0.67 2.20 -1.36
CA SER A 121 -0.61 0.74 -1.27
C SER A 121 -1.99 0.12 -0.97
N LEU A 122 -2.67 0.59 0.08
CA LEU A 122 -4.01 0.10 0.46
C LEU A 122 -5.03 0.30 -0.65
N ASN A 123 -4.99 1.44 -1.33
CA ASN A 123 -5.91 1.72 -2.43
C ASN A 123 -5.58 0.94 -3.71
N ALA A 124 -4.30 0.63 -3.97
CA ALA A 124 -3.90 -0.26 -5.06
C ALA A 124 -4.38 -1.70 -4.81
N ILE A 125 -4.17 -2.24 -3.60
CA ILE A 125 -4.59 -3.59 -3.22
C ILE A 125 -6.12 -3.69 -3.21
N SER A 126 -6.82 -2.79 -2.53
CA SER A 126 -8.28 -2.81 -2.48
C SER A 126 -8.93 -2.51 -3.84
N GLY A 127 -8.27 -1.75 -4.73
CA GLY A 127 -8.70 -1.58 -6.11
C GLY A 127 -8.66 -2.89 -6.90
N ALA A 128 -7.67 -3.76 -6.65
CA ALA A 128 -7.51 -5.05 -7.32
C ALA A 128 -8.34 -6.17 -6.67
N VAL A 129 -8.36 -6.24 -5.34
CA VAL A 129 -9.08 -7.23 -4.54
C VAL A 129 -9.80 -6.50 -3.39
N PRO A 130 -11.05 -6.05 -3.60
CA PRO A 130 -11.77 -5.16 -2.67
C PRO A 130 -11.81 -5.60 -1.22
N ASP A 131 -12.01 -6.88 -0.95
CA ASP A 131 -12.19 -7.39 0.42
C ASP A 131 -10.89 -7.83 1.10
N MET A 132 -9.73 -7.61 0.47
CA MET A 132 -8.43 -8.05 0.99
C MET A 132 -7.86 -7.13 2.06
N CYS A 133 -8.01 -5.81 1.92
CA CYS A 133 -7.52 -4.81 2.87
C CYS A 133 -8.52 -3.65 3.02
N PRO A 134 -8.48 -2.88 4.12
CA PRO A 134 -9.30 -1.68 4.23
C PRO A 134 -8.92 -0.65 3.16
N ARG A 135 -9.89 0.10 2.63
CA ARG A 135 -9.59 1.24 1.76
C ARG A 135 -9.01 2.39 2.59
N ALA A 136 -8.02 3.07 2.04
CA ALA A 136 -7.51 4.30 2.62
C ALA A 136 -8.35 5.49 2.15
N ILE A 137 -8.84 6.28 3.11
CA ILE A 137 -9.84 7.32 2.87
C ILE A 137 -9.16 8.69 2.74
N ALA A 138 -8.28 9.02 3.68
CA ALA A 138 -7.57 10.28 3.68
C ALA A 138 -6.22 10.19 4.38
N TRP A 139 -5.31 11.09 4.03
CA TRP A 139 -4.05 11.32 4.73
C TRP A 139 -3.72 12.81 4.70
N GLY A 140 -2.85 13.27 5.60
CA GLY A 140 -2.42 14.66 5.63
C GLY A 140 -1.70 15.08 6.90
N GLU A 141 -1.36 16.37 6.96
CA GLU A 141 -0.74 16.96 8.15
C GLU A 141 -1.79 17.18 9.25
N VAL A 142 -1.41 16.88 10.49
CA VAL A 142 -2.21 17.21 11.66
C VAL A 142 -2.02 18.69 11.99
N LYS A 143 -3.01 19.49 11.63
CA LYS A 143 -3.10 20.91 12.00
C LYS A 143 -4.19 21.11 13.04
N ASP A 144 -3.81 21.05 14.31
CA ASP A 144 -4.64 21.52 15.41
C ASP A 144 -4.00 22.83 15.90
N ASP A 145 -4.65 23.97 15.68
CA ASP A 145 -4.07 25.31 15.89
C ASP A 145 -3.88 25.71 17.39
N ASP A 146 -3.32 24.86 18.25
CA ASP A 146 -3.03 25.19 19.66
C ASP A 146 -1.78 24.49 20.22
N ASP A 147 -0.60 24.86 19.73
CA ASP A 147 0.64 24.75 20.50
C ASP A 147 1.10 26.16 20.92
N ASP A 148 0.97 26.43 22.23
CA ASP A 148 1.59 27.47 23.06
C ASP A 148 1.68 28.93 22.56
N LYS A 149 0.72 29.75 23.02
CA LYS A 149 0.89 31.20 23.21
C LYS A 149 1.25 31.56 24.66
N ASN A 150 2.20 30.86 25.27
CA ASN A 150 2.93 31.44 26.39
C ASN A 150 4.36 31.75 25.92
N GLY A 151 4.61 33.06 25.73
CA GLY A 151 5.84 33.57 25.13
C GLY A 151 7.11 33.05 25.78
N GLY A 152 7.85 32.26 25.03
CA GLY A 152 9.21 31.84 25.32
C GLY A 152 9.86 31.42 24.01
N ALA A 153 11.01 32.01 23.67
CA ALA A 153 11.73 31.73 22.44
C ALA A 153 12.21 30.27 22.38
N ILE A 154 11.42 29.36 21.80
CA ILE A 154 11.75 27.95 21.51
C ILE A 154 11.17 27.58 20.12
N PRO A 155 11.86 26.77 19.28
CA PRO A 155 11.59 26.66 17.85
C PRO A 155 10.30 25.89 17.53
N LYS A 156 9.70 26.23 16.38
CA LYS A 156 8.56 25.58 15.71
C LYS A 156 8.67 24.04 15.76
N ALA A 157 7.97 23.40 16.69
CA ALA A 157 7.98 21.95 16.91
C ALA A 157 7.11 21.20 15.88
N SER A 158 7.37 19.90 15.75
CA SER A 158 7.07 18.94 14.68
C SER A 158 5.66 18.94 14.06
N SER A 159 5.58 19.04 12.73
CA SER A 159 4.38 18.66 11.98
C SER A 159 4.12 17.16 12.11
N SER A 160 3.07 16.75 12.82
CA SER A 160 2.57 15.35 12.81
C SER A 160 1.75 15.07 11.54
N TRP A 161 1.63 13.81 11.16
CA TRP A 161 0.84 13.37 10.01
C TRP A 161 -0.19 12.31 10.42
N PHE A 162 -1.24 12.15 9.61
CA PHE A 162 -2.28 11.16 9.82
C PHE A 162 -2.60 10.36 8.56
N LEU A 163 -3.12 9.15 8.78
CA LEU A 163 -3.80 8.30 7.80
C LEU A 163 -5.13 7.83 8.38
N VAL A 164 -6.18 7.86 7.57
CA VAL A 164 -7.51 7.35 7.90
C VAL A 164 -7.90 6.27 6.90
N THR A 165 -8.38 5.13 7.41
CA THR A 165 -8.83 4.00 6.61
C THR A 165 -10.21 3.52 7.08
N GLU A 166 -10.83 2.65 6.28
CA GLU A 166 -11.96 1.84 6.73
C GLU A 166 -11.56 1.01 7.96
N PHE A 167 -12.48 0.84 8.91
CA PHE A 167 -12.16 0.08 10.11
C PHE A 167 -12.11 -1.43 9.84
N LEU A 168 -11.03 -2.07 10.26
CA LEU A 168 -10.87 -3.51 10.19
C LEU A 168 -11.28 -4.15 11.51
N GLN A 169 -12.37 -4.91 11.51
CA GLN A 169 -12.80 -5.66 12.68
C GLN A 169 -12.15 -7.05 12.68
N LEU A 170 -11.14 -7.21 13.52
CA LEU A 170 -10.38 -8.45 13.72
C LEU A 170 -11.03 -9.37 14.77
N GLY A 171 -10.54 -10.60 14.87
CA GLY A 171 -10.99 -11.58 15.86
C GLY A 171 -12.23 -12.37 15.42
N GLY A 172 -12.46 -12.50 14.12
CA GLY A 172 -13.45 -13.45 13.61
C GLY A 172 -13.00 -14.89 13.87
N THR A 173 -13.93 -15.78 14.24
CA THR A 173 -13.68 -17.22 14.12
C THR A 173 -14.15 -17.67 12.75
N LEU A 174 -13.22 -18.09 11.91
CA LEU A 174 -13.60 -18.86 10.74
C LEU A 174 -13.87 -20.27 11.23
N GLY A 175 -15.06 -20.80 10.90
CA GLY A 175 -15.26 -22.25 10.95
C GLY A 175 -14.25 -22.97 10.06
N ARG A 176 -14.31 -24.30 10.00
CA ARG A 176 -13.44 -25.08 9.12
C ARG A 176 -13.76 -24.74 7.65
N ARG A 177 -12.91 -23.93 7.00
CA ARG A 177 -13.06 -23.55 5.59
C ARG A 177 -12.24 -24.48 4.70
N PRO A 178 -12.72 -24.83 3.49
CA PRO A 178 -11.88 -25.52 2.53
C PRO A 178 -10.71 -24.62 2.14
N ALA A 179 -9.56 -25.22 1.83
CA ALA A 179 -8.38 -24.45 1.41
C ALA A 179 -8.63 -23.64 0.11
N SER A 180 -9.63 -24.05 -0.68
CA SER A 180 -10.07 -23.36 -1.90
C SER A 180 -11.06 -22.22 -1.67
N ASP A 181 -11.31 -21.82 -0.42
CA ASP A 181 -12.23 -20.72 -0.10
C ASP A 181 -11.76 -19.40 -0.76
N PRO A 182 -12.60 -18.73 -1.56
CA PRO A 182 -12.31 -17.41 -2.13
C PRO A 182 -11.97 -16.32 -1.10
N ALA A 183 -12.40 -16.48 0.16
CA ALA A 183 -12.09 -15.60 1.27
C ALA A 183 -10.87 -16.06 2.09
N SER A 184 -10.12 -17.05 1.61
CA SER A 184 -8.79 -17.42 2.15
C SER A 184 -7.70 -16.48 1.62
N LEU A 185 -6.61 -16.37 2.37
CA LEU A 185 -5.46 -15.56 2.00
C LEU A 185 -4.83 -16.07 0.70
N ALA A 186 -4.71 -17.39 0.52
CA ALA A 186 -4.11 -17.98 -0.67
C ALA A 186 -4.90 -17.62 -1.94
N ALA A 187 -6.24 -17.67 -1.87
CA ALA A 187 -7.10 -17.29 -2.98
C ALA A 187 -7.03 -15.79 -3.28
N ARG A 188 -7.05 -14.94 -2.24
CA ARG A 188 -6.97 -13.47 -2.38
C ARG A 188 -5.62 -13.03 -2.91
N LEU A 189 -4.52 -13.55 -2.36
CA LEU A 189 -3.16 -13.25 -2.82
C LEU A 189 -2.91 -13.78 -4.24
N GLY A 190 -3.36 -15.01 -4.53
CA GLY A 190 -3.28 -15.56 -5.89
C GLY A 190 -4.04 -14.71 -6.90
N LYS A 191 -5.23 -14.22 -6.55
CA LYS A 191 -5.98 -13.27 -7.38
C LYS A 191 -5.23 -11.95 -7.55
N LEU A 192 -4.70 -11.38 -6.47
CA LEU A 192 -3.93 -10.13 -6.49
C LEU A 192 -2.74 -10.24 -7.46
N HIS A 193 -1.95 -11.31 -7.34
CA HIS A 193 -0.77 -11.59 -8.15
C HIS A 193 -1.09 -12.12 -9.56
N SER A 194 -2.36 -12.34 -9.89
CA SER A 194 -2.79 -12.68 -11.27
C SER A 194 -3.17 -11.44 -12.08
N ILE A 195 -3.20 -10.25 -11.46
CA ILE A 195 -3.59 -8.99 -12.10
C ILE A 195 -2.33 -8.24 -12.51
N PRO A 196 -2.07 -8.06 -13.82
CA PRO A 196 -0.95 -7.25 -14.29
C PRO A 196 -1.01 -5.82 -13.74
N ALA A 197 0.15 -5.27 -13.43
CA ALA A 197 0.29 -3.87 -13.02
C ALA A 197 -0.22 -2.93 -14.13
N PRO A 198 -0.76 -1.76 -13.78
CA PRO A 198 -1.01 -0.70 -14.74
C PRO A 198 0.30 -0.15 -15.33
N ALA A 199 0.18 0.60 -16.42
CA ALA A 199 1.26 1.43 -16.93
C ALA A 199 1.67 2.49 -15.89
N PRO A 200 2.96 2.83 -15.75
CA PRO A 200 3.43 3.87 -14.83
C PRO A 200 2.77 5.25 -15.10
N PRO A 201 2.83 6.20 -14.14
CA PRO A 201 2.42 7.58 -14.38
C PRO A 201 3.15 8.16 -15.61
N SER A 202 2.37 8.76 -16.51
CA SER A 202 2.90 9.49 -17.65
C SER A 202 3.65 10.76 -17.21
N SER A 203 4.56 11.25 -18.05
CA SER A 203 5.21 12.55 -17.84
C SER A 203 4.23 13.70 -17.54
N GLU A 204 3.03 13.69 -18.12
CA GLU A 204 2.02 14.71 -17.84
C GLU A 204 1.43 14.58 -16.43
N GLU A 205 1.09 13.36 -16.00
CA GLU A 205 0.61 13.12 -14.63
C GLU A 205 1.69 13.45 -13.59
N VAL A 206 2.96 13.14 -13.88
CA VAL A 206 4.10 13.52 -13.03
C VAL A 206 4.21 15.04 -12.93
N ARG A 207 4.12 15.78 -14.05
CA ARG A 207 4.12 17.25 -14.06
C ARG A 207 2.92 17.82 -13.30
N GLN A 208 1.73 17.29 -13.53
CA GLN A 208 0.51 17.74 -12.86
C GLN A 208 0.59 17.53 -11.34
N ALA A 209 1.06 16.36 -10.90
CA ALA A 209 1.26 16.08 -9.47
C ALA A 209 2.25 17.08 -8.84
N ALA A 210 3.33 17.43 -9.53
CA ALA A 210 4.31 18.39 -9.06
C ALA A 210 3.71 19.79 -8.78
N THR A 211 2.65 20.20 -9.49
CA THR A 211 1.95 21.46 -9.22
C THR A 211 1.26 21.51 -7.85
N THR A 212 1.00 20.33 -7.26
CA THR A 212 0.36 20.18 -5.95
C THR A 212 1.34 19.78 -4.84
N ASN A 213 2.65 19.97 -5.06
CA ASN A 213 3.75 19.49 -4.19
C ASN A 213 3.78 17.96 -4.01
N LEU A 214 3.15 17.20 -4.91
CA LEU A 214 3.25 15.74 -4.92
C LEU A 214 4.37 15.31 -5.86
N LYS A 215 5.31 14.51 -5.35
CA LYS A 215 6.33 13.86 -6.18
C LYS A 215 5.88 12.46 -6.59
N LEU A 216 5.80 12.20 -7.89
CA LEU A 216 5.54 10.87 -8.45
C LEU A 216 6.81 10.31 -9.09
N ASN A 217 6.95 8.99 -9.05
CA ASN A 217 7.90 8.26 -9.87
C ASN A 217 7.28 8.10 -11.27
N GLY A 218 7.96 8.60 -12.30
CA GLY A 218 7.59 8.41 -13.71
C GLY A 218 8.21 7.14 -14.30
N ALA A 219 7.75 6.76 -15.50
CA ALA A 219 8.27 5.60 -16.22
C ALA A 219 9.77 5.74 -16.56
N GLU A 220 10.50 4.63 -16.54
CA GLU A 220 11.86 4.56 -17.06
C GLU A 220 11.87 4.71 -18.58
N GLY A 221 12.74 5.61 -19.06
CA GLY A 221 12.92 5.88 -20.49
C GLY A 221 11.77 6.68 -21.11
N ASP A 222 10.93 7.34 -20.33
CA ASP A 222 9.94 8.29 -20.86
C ASP A 222 10.65 9.55 -21.36
N ASP A 223 10.93 9.58 -22.67
CA ASP A 223 11.44 10.73 -23.42
C ASP A 223 10.30 11.61 -23.99
N GLY A 224 9.05 11.34 -23.61
CA GLY A 224 7.86 11.97 -24.16
C GLY A 224 7.20 11.18 -25.30
N ASN A 225 7.72 10.01 -25.67
CA ASN A 225 7.08 9.12 -26.64
C ASN A 225 5.95 8.28 -26.00
N VAL A 226 4.72 8.48 -26.48
CA VAL A 226 3.47 8.02 -25.85
C VAL A 226 3.25 6.50 -25.95
N GLU A 227 3.96 5.80 -26.84
CA GLU A 227 3.80 4.35 -27.01
C GLU A 227 4.56 3.52 -25.96
N ASP A 228 5.75 3.96 -25.55
CA ASP A 228 6.58 3.25 -24.56
C ASP A 228 6.07 3.47 -23.12
N ALA A 229 5.45 4.62 -22.86
CA ALA A 229 4.87 4.99 -21.56
C ALA A 229 3.65 4.14 -21.13
N ARG A 230 3.17 3.20 -21.98
CA ARG A 230 2.01 2.34 -21.67
C ARG A 230 2.36 0.92 -21.26
N VAL A 231 3.63 0.54 -21.31
CA VAL A 231 4.08 -0.79 -20.91
C VAL A 231 4.22 -0.83 -19.38
N PRO A 232 3.60 -1.80 -18.67
CA PRO A 232 3.82 -1.96 -17.23
C PRO A 232 5.30 -2.12 -16.89
N GLN A 233 5.76 -1.46 -15.83
CA GLN A 233 7.13 -1.51 -15.33
C GLN A 233 7.15 -1.88 -13.85
N PHE A 234 8.29 -2.39 -13.37
CA PHE A 234 8.51 -2.66 -11.94
C PHE A 234 8.74 -1.36 -11.19
N GLY A 235 8.20 -1.23 -9.99
CA GLY A 235 8.28 0.00 -9.20
C GLY A 235 6.95 0.42 -8.63
N PHE A 236 6.83 1.67 -8.19
CA PHE A 236 5.59 2.16 -7.61
C PHE A 236 5.49 3.67 -7.79
N PRO A 237 4.28 4.23 -7.85
CA PRO A 237 4.10 5.65 -8.19
C PRO A 237 4.66 6.60 -7.12
N VAL A 238 4.81 6.09 -5.89
CA VAL A 238 5.37 6.82 -4.75
C VAL A 238 6.34 5.89 -3.99
N PRO A 239 7.26 6.46 -3.19
CA PRO A 239 8.02 5.68 -2.23
C PRO A 239 7.08 4.99 -1.22
N THR A 240 7.42 3.78 -0.81
CA THR A 240 6.80 3.06 0.32
C THR A 240 7.82 2.85 1.42
N PHE A 241 7.41 2.24 2.53
CA PHE A 241 8.26 2.07 3.71
C PHE A 241 8.02 0.69 4.32
N CYS A 242 9.09 -0.08 4.44
CA CYS A 242 9.09 -1.35 5.15
C CYS A 242 9.65 -1.09 6.56
N GLY A 243 8.77 -1.08 7.56
CA GLY A 243 9.10 -0.44 8.84
C GLY A 243 9.43 1.05 8.64
N ASP A 244 10.60 1.49 9.10
CA ASP A 244 11.08 2.86 8.90
C ASP A 244 12.08 3.00 7.73
N VAL A 245 12.29 1.94 6.95
CA VAL A 245 13.21 1.94 5.81
C VAL A 245 12.45 2.37 4.55
N ARG A 246 12.86 3.51 4.00
CA ARG A 246 12.29 4.06 2.77
C ARG A 246 12.64 3.20 1.55
N GLN A 247 11.63 2.78 0.81
CA GLN A 247 11.75 2.08 -0.48
C GLN A 247 11.47 3.07 -1.63
N PRO A 248 12.47 3.49 -2.43
CA PRO A 248 12.30 4.57 -3.40
C PRO A 248 11.33 4.25 -4.53
N ASN A 249 11.28 2.98 -4.95
CA ASN A 249 10.37 2.44 -5.96
C ASN A 249 10.38 3.17 -7.31
N GLN A 250 11.53 3.70 -7.74
CA GLN A 250 11.63 4.26 -9.09
C GLN A 250 11.31 3.18 -10.12
N PHE A 251 10.56 3.53 -11.16
CA PHE A 251 10.20 2.56 -12.16
C PHE A 251 11.42 2.04 -12.93
N ARG A 252 11.40 0.75 -13.27
CA ARG A 252 12.40 0.04 -14.07
C ARG A 252 11.74 -0.99 -14.97
N ARG A 253 12.27 -1.19 -16.17
CA ARG A 253 11.82 -2.19 -17.13
C ARG A 253 12.28 -3.60 -16.74
N SER A 254 13.51 -3.72 -16.23
CA SER A 254 14.08 -4.99 -15.77
C SER A 254 13.77 -5.23 -14.30
N TRP A 255 13.30 -6.44 -13.97
CA TRP A 255 13.12 -6.85 -12.58
C TRP A 255 14.45 -7.02 -11.85
N ALA A 256 15.47 -7.57 -12.54
CA ALA A 256 16.82 -7.71 -11.97
C ALA A 256 17.40 -6.34 -11.58
N ASP A 257 17.28 -5.33 -12.46
CA ASP A 257 17.74 -3.97 -12.15
C ASP A 257 16.97 -3.36 -10.97
N PHE A 258 15.64 -3.51 -10.97
CA PHE A 258 14.80 -3.04 -9.89
C PHE A 258 15.23 -3.66 -8.55
N TYR A 259 15.35 -4.99 -8.50
CA TYR A 259 15.69 -5.71 -7.28
C TYR A 259 17.09 -5.32 -6.75
N ALA A 260 18.10 -5.30 -7.62
CA ALA A 260 19.45 -4.94 -7.24
C ALA A 260 19.55 -3.51 -6.66
N ASN A 261 18.92 -2.54 -7.32
CA ASN A 261 19.09 -1.12 -6.99
C ASN A 261 18.05 -0.59 -5.99
N GLN A 262 16.78 -0.94 -6.18
CA GLN A 262 15.66 -0.43 -5.38
C GLN A 262 15.37 -1.29 -4.15
N ARG A 263 16.04 -2.45 -3.98
CA ARG A 263 15.97 -3.29 -2.78
C ARG A 263 17.34 -3.46 -2.12
N LEU A 264 18.19 -4.33 -2.66
CA LEU A 264 19.45 -4.73 -1.99
C LEU A 264 20.36 -3.54 -1.68
N ARG A 265 20.67 -2.71 -2.68
CA ARG A 265 21.54 -1.53 -2.49
C ARG A 265 20.88 -0.46 -1.63
N THR A 266 19.56 -0.28 -1.72
CA THR A 266 18.83 0.67 -0.87
C THR A 266 18.94 0.28 0.61
N VAL A 267 18.77 -1.00 0.96
CA VAL A 267 18.90 -1.48 2.35
C VAL A 267 20.35 -1.35 2.83
N LEU A 268 21.34 -1.68 1.98
CA LEU A 268 22.75 -1.48 2.30
C LEU A 268 23.06 -0.01 2.60
N GLU A 269 22.65 0.91 1.73
CA GLU A 269 22.87 2.35 1.89
C GLU A 269 22.26 2.88 3.18
N GLU A 270 21.04 2.44 3.52
CA GLU A 270 20.38 2.84 4.75
C GLU A 270 21.08 2.26 6.00
N SER A 271 21.51 1.00 5.93
CA SER A 271 22.29 0.37 7.00
C SER A 271 23.60 1.12 7.24
N GLU A 272 24.33 1.47 6.18
CA GLU A 272 25.58 2.23 6.31
C GLU A 272 25.36 3.65 6.82
N ARG A 273 24.25 4.28 6.43
CA ARG A 273 23.88 5.62 6.92
C ARG A 273 23.63 5.61 8.44
N ARG A 274 22.97 4.56 8.95
CA ARG A 274 22.62 4.43 10.39
C ARG A 274 23.78 3.90 11.24
N ASN A 275 24.54 2.95 10.72
CA ASN A 275 25.47 2.14 11.52
C ASN A 275 26.95 2.34 11.13
N GLY A 276 27.23 3.10 10.06
CA GLY A 276 28.56 3.23 9.48
C GLY A 276 28.85 2.15 8.42
N LYS A 277 29.92 2.37 7.64
CA LYS A 277 30.28 1.47 6.53
C LYS A 277 30.92 0.18 7.02
N ASP A 278 30.42 -0.94 6.51
CA ASP A 278 31.06 -2.26 6.65
C ASP A 278 31.50 -2.76 5.26
N LYS A 279 32.82 -2.87 5.06
CA LYS A 279 33.37 -3.29 3.77
C LYS A 279 32.95 -4.70 3.39
N ARG A 280 32.92 -5.64 4.34
CA ARG A 280 32.58 -7.04 4.07
C ARG A 280 31.12 -7.16 3.66
N LEU A 281 30.22 -6.49 4.38
CA LEU A 281 28.80 -6.44 4.02
C LEU A 281 28.60 -5.85 2.63
N ARG A 282 29.23 -4.69 2.35
CA ARG A 282 29.16 -4.05 1.04
C ARG A 282 29.67 -4.95 -0.08
N ASP A 283 30.83 -5.60 0.10
CA ASP A 283 31.40 -6.51 -0.90
C ASP A 283 30.42 -7.68 -1.20
N LEU A 284 29.76 -8.23 -0.18
CA LEU A 284 28.78 -9.32 -0.34
C LEU A 284 27.51 -8.86 -1.06
N VAL A 285 26.96 -7.71 -0.68
CA VAL A 285 25.75 -7.16 -1.32
C VAL A 285 26.04 -6.78 -2.77
N GLU A 286 27.17 -6.12 -3.05
CA GLU A 286 27.55 -5.77 -4.42
C GLU A 286 27.77 -7.01 -5.29
N ARG A 287 28.46 -8.03 -4.75
CA ARG A 287 28.62 -9.30 -5.47
C ARG A 287 27.28 -9.97 -5.76
N THR A 288 26.38 -10.01 -4.79
CA THR A 288 25.02 -10.56 -4.98
C THR A 288 24.27 -9.79 -6.06
N ALA A 289 24.28 -8.46 -6.00
CA ALA A 289 23.61 -7.59 -6.95
C ALA A 289 24.21 -7.63 -8.37
N GLN A 290 25.52 -7.90 -8.52
CA GLN A 290 26.22 -7.91 -9.80
C GLN A 290 26.31 -9.30 -10.44
N GLU A 291 26.40 -10.37 -9.65
CA GLU A 291 26.61 -11.73 -10.16
C GLU A 291 25.35 -12.60 -10.02
N VAL A 292 24.73 -12.62 -8.83
CA VAL A 292 23.62 -13.55 -8.53
C VAL A 292 22.32 -13.04 -9.13
N VAL A 293 21.99 -11.77 -8.90
CA VAL A 293 20.72 -11.17 -9.36
C VAL A 293 20.56 -11.29 -10.89
N PRO A 294 21.51 -10.88 -11.74
CA PRO A 294 21.35 -11.04 -13.19
C PRO A 294 21.28 -12.51 -13.63
N ARG A 295 21.93 -13.42 -12.90
CA ARG A 295 21.94 -14.85 -13.24
C ARG A 295 20.61 -15.54 -13.01
N ILE A 296 19.89 -15.19 -11.95
CA ILE A 296 18.62 -15.88 -11.60
C ILE A 296 17.38 -15.03 -11.88
N LEU A 297 17.51 -13.70 -11.97
CA LEU A 297 16.40 -12.77 -12.23
C LEU A 297 16.48 -12.06 -13.58
N GLY A 298 17.50 -12.33 -14.40
CA GLY A 298 17.74 -11.63 -15.66
C GLY A 298 16.59 -11.79 -16.67
N ASP A 299 16.37 -10.75 -17.48
CA ASP A 299 15.22 -10.64 -18.38
C ASP A 299 15.16 -11.74 -19.45
N ASP A 300 16.31 -12.28 -19.86
CA ASP A 300 16.42 -13.38 -20.84
C ASP A 300 16.38 -14.78 -20.20
N HIS A 301 16.23 -14.86 -18.88
CA HIS A 301 16.31 -16.10 -18.11
C HIS A 301 15.04 -16.34 -17.29
N LEU A 302 14.65 -15.36 -16.46
CA LEU A 302 13.48 -15.49 -15.60
C LEU A 302 12.19 -15.43 -16.42
N GLY A 303 11.40 -16.50 -16.32
CA GLY A 303 10.17 -16.70 -17.08
C GLY A 303 10.32 -17.62 -18.29
N PHE A 304 11.51 -18.19 -18.51
CA PHE A 304 11.80 -19.09 -19.63
C PHE A 304 12.28 -20.46 -19.13
N ASP A 305 11.79 -21.53 -19.78
CA ASP A 305 12.24 -22.90 -19.54
C ASP A 305 13.61 -23.18 -20.19
N LYS A 306 14.17 -24.37 -19.97
CA LYS A 306 15.47 -24.80 -20.54
C LYS A 306 15.52 -24.79 -22.08
N ALA A 307 14.37 -24.84 -22.74
CA ALA A 307 14.26 -24.80 -24.19
C ALA A 307 14.03 -23.37 -24.71
N GLY A 308 13.99 -22.37 -23.82
CA GLY A 308 13.73 -20.96 -24.15
C GLY A 308 12.26 -20.65 -24.38
N ASN A 309 11.33 -21.55 -24.02
CA ASN A 309 9.91 -21.27 -24.10
C ASN A 309 9.46 -20.54 -22.84
N GLY A 310 8.68 -19.48 -23.02
CA GLY A 310 8.18 -18.71 -21.90
C GLY A 310 7.87 -17.28 -22.28
N LYS A 311 7.80 -16.43 -21.27
CA LYS A 311 7.62 -14.99 -21.42
C LYS A 311 8.28 -14.26 -20.25
N PRO A 312 8.74 -13.02 -20.45
CA PRO A 312 9.25 -12.21 -19.36
C PRO A 312 8.22 -12.09 -18.23
N VAL A 313 8.72 -11.97 -17.00
CA VAL A 313 7.88 -11.75 -15.83
C VAL A 313 7.04 -10.49 -15.99
N THR A 314 5.76 -10.61 -15.65
CA THR A 314 4.83 -9.48 -15.66
C THR A 314 4.82 -8.83 -14.27
N PRO A 315 5.02 -7.50 -14.15
CA PRO A 315 4.89 -6.83 -12.87
C PRO A 315 3.46 -6.96 -12.34
N VAL A 316 3.33 -7.28 -11.07
CA VAL A 316 2.04 -7.38 -10.35
C VAL A 316 2.13 -6.64 -9.03
N ILE A 317 0.99 -6.17 -8.52
CA ILE A 317 0.95 -5.52 -7.21
C ILE A 317 1.24 -6.56 -6.12
N VAL A 318 2.21 -6.25 -5.26
CA VAL A 318 2.52 -7.04 -4.05
C VAL A 318 2.15 -6.22 -2.80
N HIS A 319 1.88 -6.90 -1.68
CA HIS A 319 1.76 -6.27 -0.37
C HIS A 319 3.11 -5.68 0.06
N GLY A 320 4.21 -6.40 -0.18
CA GLY A 320 5.59 -5.98 0.05
C GLY A 320 6.05 -6.04 1.51
N ASP A 321 5.20 -6.56 2.40
CA ASP A 321 5.47 -6.77 3.83
C ASP A 321 4.54 -7.85 4.45
N LEU A 322 4.16 -8.88 3.68
CA LEU A 322 3.17 -9.87 4.13
C LEU A 322 3.79 -10.98 4.97
N TRP A 323 4.10 -10.70 6.22
CA TRP A 323 4.43 -11.74 7.20
C TRP A 323 3.21 -12.06 8.09
N SER A 324 3.32 -13.06 8.96
CA SER A 324 2.20 -13.53 9.80
C SER A 324 1.62 -12.48 10.75
N GLY A 325 2.36 -11.40 11.05
CA GLY A 325 1.87 -10.27 11.82
C GLY A 325 0.96 -9.31 11.05
N ASN A 326 1.03 -9.30 9.72
CA ASN A 326 0.33 -8.35 8.83
C ASN A 326 -0.91 -8.97 8.15
N THR A 327 -1.39 -10.09 8.68
CA THR A 327 -2.63 -10.73 8.21
C THR A 327 -3.37 -11.37 9.37
N ASP A 328 -4.70 -11.32 9.31
CA ASP A 328 -5.56 -11.93 10.31
C ASP A 328 -6.95 -12.20 9.70
N VAL A 329 -7.82 -12.82 10.47
CA VAL A 329 -9.21 -13.05 10.15
C VAL A 329 -10.05 -11.86 10.61
N GLY A 330 -10.78 -11.28 9.67
CA GLY A 330 -11.66 -10.16 10.01
C GLY A 330 -12.69 -9.85 8.95
N LYS A 331 -13.32 -8.70 9.16
CA LYS A 331 -14.24 -8.09 8.19
C LYS A 331 -14.00 -6.59 8.12
N ILE A 332 -14.12 -6.03 6.92
CA ILE A 332 -13.94 -4.59 6.69
C ILE A 332 -15.28 -3.87 6.90
N ARG A 333 -15.30 -2.85 7.76
CA ARG A 333 -16.44 -1.96 7.98
C ARG A 333 -16.38 -0.82 6.97
N ARG A 334 -17.11 -0.97 5.86
CA ARG A 334 -17.12 0.02 4.76
C ARG A 334 -17.68 1.36 5.20
N ALA A 335 -17.03 2.45 4.79
CA ALA A 335 -17.39 3.82 5.19
C ALA A 335 -18.37 4.53 4.22
N SER A 336 -18.72 3.95 3.07
CA SER A 336 -19.53 4.61 2.04
C SER A 336 -21.04 4.43 2.27
N ALA A 337 -21.81 5.53 2.23
CA ALA A 337 -23.26 5.49 2.08
C ALA A 337 -23.57 5.24 0.59
N GLY A 338 -24.22 4.12 0.26
CA GLY A 338 -24.56 3.76 -1.13
C GLY A 338 -24.10 2.36 -1.58
N GLN A 339 -23.16 1.73 -0.86
CA GLN A 339 -22.88 0.28 -0.94
C GLN A 339 -23.43 -0.44 0.29
N ALA A 340 -24.55 0.06 0.83
CA ALA A 340 -25.22 -0.49 2.01
C ALA A 340 -25.91 -1.85 1.77
N SER A 341 -25.55 -2.56 0.69
CA SER A 341 -26.16 -3.83 0.27
C SER A 341 -25.20 -5.00 0.13
N GLU A 342 -23.89 -4.82 0.35
CA GLU A 342 -22.96 -5.97 0.40
C GLU A 342 -22.63 -6.27 1.86
N GLU A 343 -23.14 -7.40 2.35
CA GLU A 343 -22.75 -7.94 3.65
C GLU A 343 -21.23 -8.04 3.73
N ALA A 344 -20.64 -7.49 4.79
CA ALA A 344 -19.19 -7.52 4.98
C ALA A 344 -18.71 -8.98 5.03
N VAL A 345 -17.92 -9.38 4.04
CA VAL A 345 -17.38 -10.74 3.93
C VAL A 345 -16.34 -10.96 5.01
N VAL A 346 -16.58 -11.91 5.92
CA VAL A 346 -15.56 -12.39 6.86
C VAL A 346 -14.56 -13.24 6.10
N GLY A 347 -13.26 -12.95 6.25
CA GLY A 347 -12.20 -13.67 5.58
C GLY A 347 -10.82 -13.24 6.04
N ASP A 348 -9.79 -13.76 5.37
CA ASP A 348 -8.41 -13.42 5.67
C ASP A 348 -8.10 -12.06 5.05
N VAL A 349 -7.73 -11.10 5.89
CA VAL A 349 -7.46 -9.71 5.54
C VAL A 349 -5.99 -9.38 5.79
N VAL A 350 -5.50 -8.36 5.12
CA VAL A 350 -4.12 -7.85 5.25
C VAL A 350 -4.14 -6.37 5.59
N TYR A 351 -3.07 -5.92 6.23
CA TYR A 351 -2.88 -4.54 6.68
C TYR A 351 -1.39 -4.20 6.74
N ASP A 352 -1.09 -2.91 6.82
CA ASP A 352 0.28 -2.35 6.86
C ASP A 352 1.15 -2.70 5.63
N PRO A 353 0.69 -2.42 4.39
CA PRO A 353 1.44 -2.74 3.18
C PRO A 353 2.61 -1.79 2.89
N SER A 354 3.69 -2.36 2.34
CA SER A 354 4.80 -1.63 1.71
C SER A 354 4.89 -1.96 0.20
N SER A 355 3.81 -1.68 -0.51
CA SER A 355 3.60 -2.20 -1.86
C SER A 355 4.58 -1.70 -2.93
N CYS A 356 4.75 -2.54 -3.94
CA CYS A 356 5.29 -2.16 -5.24
C CYS A 356 4.70 -3.05 -6.33
N TYR A 357 4.97 -2.73 -7.58
CA TYR A 357 4.79 -3.63 -8.71
C TYR A 357 6.08 -4.44 -8.89
N ALA A 358 5.99 -5.75 -8.71
CA ALA A 358 7.12 -6.66 -8.59
C ALA A 358 6.88 -7.97 -9.34
N HIS A 359 7.91 -8.82 -9.42
CA HIS A 359 7.73 -10.24 -9.66
C HIS A 359 6.91 -10.85 -8.51
N SER A 360 5.88 -11.65 -8.81
CA SER A 360 4.96 -12.20 -7.80
C SER A 360 5.65 -13.03 -6.71
N GLU A 361 6.75 -13.73 -7.02
CA GLU A 361 7.47 -14.54 -6.04
C GLU A 361 8.24 -13.70 -5.00
N PHE A 362 8.44 -12.40 -5.26
CA PHE A 362 9.07 -11.48 -4.30
C PHE A 362 8.34 -11.45 -2.95
N GLU A 363 7.01 -11.43 -2.95
CA GLU A 363 6.21 -11.48 -1.72
C GLU A 363 6.46 -12.77 -0.91
N LEU A 364 6.73 -13.88 -1.60
CA LEU A 364 6.85 -15.18 -0.96
C LEU A 364 8.14 -15.28 -0.12
N GLY A 365 9.14 -14.43 -0.37
CA GLY A 365 10.35 -14.31 0.45
C GLY A 365 10.02 -13.94 1.89
N ILE A 366 9.38 -12.78 2.11
CA ILE A 366 9.03 -12.33 3.46
C ILE A 366 8.01 -13.26 4.15
N MET A 367 7.12 -13.90 3.38
CA MET A 367 6.21 -14.91 3.92
C MET A 367 6.95 -16.11 4.54
N LYS A 368 8.15 -16.46 4.05
CA LYS A 368 8.93 -17.56 4.64
C LYS A 368 9.77 -17.11 5.84
N MET A 369 10.28 -15.88 5.85
CA MET A 369 11.25 -15.36 6.82
C MET A 369 10.85 -15.55 8.30
N PHE A 370 9.59 -15.24 8.64
CA PHE A 370 9.09 -15.29 10.02
C PHE A 370 8.17 -16.49 10.30
N GLY A 371 8.02 -17.39 9.33
CA GLY A 371 7.05 -18.48 9.38
C GLY A 371 5.59 -18.03 9.47
N GLY A 372 4.70 -18.98 9.75
CA GLY A 372 3.26 -18.74 9.90
C GLY A 372 2.39 -19.14 8.70
N PHE A 373 2.99 -19.44 7.54
CA PHE A 373 2.29 -19.96 6.38
C PHE A 373 2.66 -21.43 6.11
N GLY A 374 1.67 -22.32 6.14
CA GLY A 374 1.87 -23.76 5.94
C GLY A 374 1.94 -24.17 4.47
N SER A 375 2.40 -25.39 4.19
CA SER A 375 2.49 -25.94 2.82
C SER A 375 1.16 -25.93 2.06
N GLN A 376 0.02 -26.05 2.76
CA GLN A 376 -1.30 -25.97 2.17
C GLN A 376 -1.61 -24.58 1.58
N PHE A 377 -1.11 -23.51 2.20
CA PHE A 377 -1.22 -22.15 1.65
C PHE A 377 -0.50 -22.08 0.29
N PHE A 378 0.77 -22.46 0.24
CA PHE A 378 1.58 -22.38 -0.98
C PHE A 378 1.03 -23.28 -2.08
N LYS A 379 0.50 -24.45 -1.74
CA LYS A 379 -0.17 -25.34 -2.70
C LYS A 379 -1.38 -24.67 -3.37
N GLU A 380 -2.24 -24.01 -2.61
CA GLU A 380 -3.41 -23.32 -3.17
C GLU A 380 -3.02 -22.05 -3.92
N TYR A 381 -2.06 -21.29 -3.41
CA TYR A 381 -1.51 -20.13 -4.11
C TYR A 381 -0.95 -20.54 -5.48
N HIS A 382 -0.12 -21.57 -5.55
CA HIS A 382 0.48 -22.03 -6.80
C HIS A 382 -0.48 -22.70 -7.78
N ARG A 383 -1.67 -23.08 -7.32
CA ARG A 383 -2.77 -23.49 -8.22
C ARG A 383 -3.30 -22.31 -9.04
N ILE A 384 -3.16 -21.09 -8.52
CA ILE A 384 -3.61 -19.85 -9.16
C ILE A 384 -2.44 -19.18 -9.89
N VAL A 385 -1.29 -19.06 -9.22
CA VAL A 385 -0.06 -18.45 -9.74
C VAL A 385 1.04 -19.51 -9.78
N PRO A 386 1.22 -20.20 -10.93
CA PRO A 386 2.26 -21.21 -11.08
C PRO A 386 3.65 -20.64 -10.75
N LYS A 387 4.54 -21.51 -10.29
CA LYS A 387 5.96 -21.15 -10.09
C LYS A 387 6.53 -20.66 -11.42
N THR A 388 7.29 -19.57 -11.36
CA THR A 388 7.94 -18.96 -12.53
C THR A 388 9.06 -19.88 -13.02
N GLU A 389 9.20 -20.03 -14.34
CA GLU A 389 10.32 -20.77 -14.91
C GLU A 389 11.64 -19.98 -14.75
N PRO A 390 12.79 -20.65 -14.63
CA PRO A 390 12.95 -22.09 -14.46
C PRO A 390 12.48 -22.54 -13.07
N VAL A 391 11.60 -23.54 -13.00
CA VAL A 391 10.99 -24.00 -11.74
C VAL A 391 12.01 -24.59 -10.78
N GLU A 392 13.11 -25.17 -11.27
CA GLU A 392 14.19 -25.71 -10.44
C GLU A 392 14.94 -24.66 -9.63
N GLU A 393 14.96 -23.40 -10.07
CA GLU A 393 15.61 -22.29 -9.35
C GLU A 393 14.60 -21.56 -8.43
N TYR A 394 13.37 -22.07 -8.29
CA TYR A 394 12.32 -21.43 -7.48
C TYR A 394 12.77 -21.19 -6.04
N GLU A 395 13.32 -22.21 -5.38
CA GLU A 395 13.75 -22.07 -3.98
C GLU A 395 14.92 -21.09 -3.85
N ASP A 396 15.87 -21.09 -4.80
CA ASP A 396 17.00 -20.13 -4.83
C ASP A 396 16.49 -18.68 -4.96
N ARG A 397 15.42 -18.45 -5.73
CA ARG A 397 14.79 -17.13 -5.83
C ARG A 397 14.10 -16.73 -4.54
N ILE A 398 13.43 -17.66 -3.86
CA ILE A 398 12.82 -17.36 -2.57
C ILE A 398 13.88 -16.99 -1.53
N ASP A 399 14.98 -17.74 -1.46
CA ASP A 399 16.10 -17.44 -0.58
C ASP A 399 16.74 -16.08 -0.92
N LEU A 400 16.84 -15.73 -2.22
CA LEU A 400 17.30 -14.41 -2.64
C LEU A 400 16.34 -13.30 -2.20
N TYR A 401 15.02 -13.51 -2.31
CA TYR A 401 13.98 -12.54 -1.90
C TYR A 401 13.83 -12.40 -0.38
N GLU A 402 14.40 -13.31 0.40
CA GLU A 402 14.50 -13.22 1.86
C GLU A 402 15.64 -12.28 2.31
N LEU A 403 16.60 -11.92 1.45
CA LEU A 403 17.66 -10.95 1.76
C LEU A 403 17.13 -9.51 1.84
#